data_AF-G5DYT2-F1
#
_entry.id   AF-G5DYT2-F1
#
_cell.length_a   1.000
_cell.length_b   1.000
_cell.length_c   1.000
_cell.angle_alpha   90.00
_cell.angle_beta   90.00
_cell.angle_gamma   90.00
#
_symmetry.space_group_name_H-M   'P 1'
#
loop_
_entity.id
_entity.type
_entity.pdbx_description
1 polymer ?
#
loop_
_entity_poly.entity_id
_entity_poly.type
_entity_poly.pdbx_seq_one_letter_code
_entity_poly.pdbx_strand_id
1 'polypeptide(L)'
;MAAEQQQFYLLLGNLLSPENTTRKQAEETYESIPGPNKITLLLQAIRNGNAAEEARQMAAILLRRLLSSSFEEVYPSLPVDQISYMISAWARMCKILGKEFQQYLPVVMGPLMKTASIKPEVALLDTQDMESMSEDDGWEFVNLGDQQSFGIKNAGLEEKMPLLLECARVRGPEYLTQMWHYMCDALIKGIGTEPDSDVLSEIMHSLAKCIEVMNGCLNNEHFEELGGILKGKLEEHFKNQELCDNSPEVRQAAAYGIGVMAQFGGDNYRPFCTEALPLLVRAIQAPDKTKENVNATENCISAVGKIMKFRPDCINVEEVLPHWLSWLLLHEDKEEAVHTFNFLCDLIESNNPIVLGPNNSNLPRIFSIIADGGVYESIKNEDLCGKRLANGVLFTECVSQLNAAQQKALQDLLSTA
;
A
#
# COMPACT_ATOMS: atom_id res chain seq x y z
N MET A 1 37.22 12.27 2.12
CA MET A 1 36.04 12.44 3.00
C MET A 1 36.18 13.57 4.02
N ALA A 2 36.92 13.45 5.13
CA ALA A 2 36.93 14.52 6.16
C ALA A 2 37.47 15.89 5.67
N ALA A 3 38.57 15.90 4.90
CA ALA A 3 39.16 17.12 4.36
C ALA A 3 38.27 17.80 3.29
N GLU A 4 37.60 16.99 2.48
CA GLU A 4 36.67 17.42 1.44
C GLU A 4 35.40 18.05 2.05
N GLN A 5 34.92 17.49 3.15
CA GLN A 5 33.80 18.03 3.91
C GLN A 5 34.16 19.38 4.55
N GLN A 6 35.37 19.51 5.11
CA GLN A 6 35.84 20.75 5.70
C GLN A 6 36.03 21.86 4.65
N GLN A 7 36.51 21.51 3.45
CA GLN A 7 36.56 22.42 2.31
C GLN A 7 35.16 22.85 1.85
N PHE A 8 34.18 21.96 1.88
CA PHE A 8 32.80 22.30 1.54
C PHE A 8 32.16 23.26 2.55
N TYR A 9 32.41 23.11 3.85
CA TYR A 9 31.94 24.10 4.84
C TYR A 9 32.58 25.47 4.65
N LEU A 10 33.87 25.53 4.29
CA LEU A 10 34.54 26.77 3.95
C LEU A 10 33.88 27.41 2.70
N LEU A 11 33.56 26.60 1.70
CA LEU A 11 32.84 27.04 0.50
C LEU A 11 31.48 27.65 0.84
N LEU A 12 30.69 27.00 1.70
CA LEU A 12 29.40 27.53 2.18
C LEU A 12 29.56 28.88 2.90
N GLY A 13 30.61 29.04 3.71
CA GLY A 13 30.94 30.31 4.36
C GLY A 13 31.33 31.40 3.36
N ASN A 14 32.13 31.06 2.33
CA ASN A 14 32.54 32.00 1.30
C ASN A 14 31.38 32.46 0.40
N LEU A 15 30.33 31.66 0.25
CA LEU A 15 29.09 32.08 -0.44
C LEU A 15 28.33 33.18 0.33
N LEU A 16 28.58 33.32 1.63
CA LEU A 16 28.02 34.37 2.49
C LEU A 16 28.95 35.58 2.65
N SER A 17 30.12 35.57 2.02
CA SER A 17 31.12 36.64 2.16
C SER A 17 30.58 37.98 1.64
N PRO A 18 30.85 39.10 2.34
CA PRO A 18 30.52 40.44 1.87
C PRO A 18 31.40 40.88 0.68
N GLU A 19 32.54 40.22 0.45
CA GLU A 19 33.43 40.48 -0.67
C GLU A 19 32.91 39.81 -1.96
N ASN A 20 32.49 40.63 -2.94
CA ASN A 20 31.97 40.14 -4.22
C ASN A 20 32.92 39.20 -4.97
N THR A 21 34.24 39.42 -4.87
CA THR A 21 35.25 38.56 -5.52
C THR A 21 35.28 37.17 -4.90
N THR A 22 35.24 37.09 -3.57
CA THR A 22 35.24 35.83 -2.81
C THR A 22 33.95 35.04 -3.08
N ARG A 23 32.79 35.72 -3.03
CA ARG A 23 31.50 35.10 -3.33
C ARG A 23 31.44 34.57 -4.76
N LYS A 24 31.91 35.33 -5.75
CA LYS A 24 31.90 34.89 -7.16
C LYS A 24 32.78 33.67 -7.39
N GLN A 25 33.97 33.65 -6.79
CA GLN A 25 34.86 32.48 -6.87
C GLN A 25 34.23 31.25 -6.19
N ALA A 26 33.52 31.44 -5.08
CA ALA A 26 32.78 30.38 -4.42
C ALA A 26 31.59 29.88 -5.25
N GLU A 27 30.86 30.77 -5.94
CA GLU A 27 29.79 30.39 -6.88
C GLU A 27 30.35 29.54 -8.04
N GLU A 28 31.44 29.96 -8.68
CA GLU A 28 32.10 29.19 -9.75
C GLU A 28 32.59 27.82 -9.27
N THR A 29 33.20 27.78 -8.08
CA THR A 29 33.63 26.53 -7.46
C THR A 29 32.44 25.61 -7.18
N TYR A 30 31.36 26.15 -6.61
CA TYR A 30 30.14 25.38 -6.34
C TYR A 30 29.53 24.83 -7.63
N GLU A 31 29.40 25.64 -8.68
CA GLU A 31 28.82 25.19 -9.94
C GLU A 31 29.62 24.06 -10.59
N SER A 32 30.95 24.04 -10.41
CA SER A 32 31.82 22.97 -10.94
C SER A 32 31.63 21.59 -10.27
N ILE A 33 30.98 21.52 -9.10
CA ILE A 33 30.76 20.25 -8.39
C ILE A 33 29.68 19.43 -9.12
N PRO A 34 29.90 18.13 -9.40
CA PRO A 34 28.87 17.26 -9.97
C PRO A 34 27.59 17.22 -9.12
N GLY A 35 26.43 17.14 -9.76
CA GLY A 35 25.10 17.08 -9.13
C GLY A 35 24.98 16.06 -7.97
N PRO A 36 25.39 14.80 -8.16
CA PRO A 36 25.37 13.78 -7.09
C PRO A 36 26.16 14.20 -5.85
N ASN A 37 27.39 14.68 -6.08
CA ASN A 37 28.29 15.11 -5.02
C ASN A 37 27.73 16.33 -4.28
N LYS A 38 27.08 17.28 -4.99
CA LYS A 38 26.38 18.42 -4.38
C LYS A 38 25.33 17.92 -3.38
N ILE A 39 24.47 16.96 -3.75
CA ILE A 39 23.43 16.44 -2.84
C ILE A 39 24.04 15.86 -1.57
N THR A 40 25.02 14.98 -1.70
CA THR A 40 25.66 14.33 -0.54
C THR A 40 26.29 15.36 0.40
N LEU A 41 27.04 16.31 -0.14
CA LEU A 41 27.73 17.34 0.64
C LEU A 41 26.72 18.29 1.33
N LEU A 42 25.65 18.68 0.65
CA LEU A 42 24.61 19.55 1.20
C LEU A 42 23.82 18.85 2.32
N LEU A 43 23.40 17.59 2.11
CA LEU A 43 22.69 16.81 3.14
C LEU A 43 23.55 16.57 4.38
N GLN A 44 24.84 16.25 4.20
CA GLN A 44 25.78 16.11 5.30
C GLN A 44 25.95 17.42 6.07
N ALA A 45 26.01 18.56 5.37
CA ALA A 45 26.10 19.88 6.00
C ALA A 45 24.85 20.19 6.82
N ILE A 46 23.65 19.93 6.29
CA ILE A 46 22.37 20.14 6.98
C ILE A 46 22.28 19.28 8.25
N ARG A 47 22.71 18.01 8.18
CA ARG A 47 22.65 17.06 9.31
C ARG A 47 23.70 17.29 10.38
N ASN A 48 24.77 18.04 10.09
CA ASN A 48 25.86 18.23 11.04
C ASN A 48 25.47 19.23 12.15
N GLY A 49 25.11 18.72 13.32
CA GLY A 49 24.78 19.52 14.51
C GLY A 49 25.86 20.51 14.95
N ASN A 50 27.12 20.26 14.58
CA ASN A 50 28.28 21.06 14.96
C ASN A 50 28.66 22.13 13.92
N ALA A 51 28.00 22.16 12.76
CA ALA A 51 28.24 23.19 11.75
C ALA A 51 27.56 24.52 12.12
N ALA A 52 28.15 25.64 11.68
CA ALA A 52 27.57 26.97 11.87
C ALA A 52 26.15 27.04 11.29
N GLU A 53 25.24 27.75 11.96
CA GLU A 53 23.83 27.81 11.58
C GLU A 53 23.65 28.36 10.17
N GLU A 54 24.39 29.40 9.83
CA GLU A 54 24.38 30.07 8.54
C GLU A 54 24.83 29.13 7.41
N ALA A 55 25.82 28.28 7.69
CA ALA A 55 26.29 27.27 6.73
C ALA A 55 25.22 26.18 6.51
N ARG A 56 24.51 25.76 7.55
CA ARG A 56 23.39 24.79 7.43
C ARG A 56 22.20 25.38 6.67
N GLN A 57 21.86 26.64 6.95
CA GLN A 57 20.82 27.36 6.22
C GLN A 57 21.18 27.54 4.74
N MET A 58 22.42 27.95 4.44
CA MET A 58 22.91 28.06 3.07
C MET A 58 22.86 26.70 2.36
N ALA A 59 23.28 25.62 3.02
CA ALA A 59 23.17 24.27 2.47
C ALA A 59 21.72 23.86 2.17
N ALA A 60 20.77 24.17 3.05
CA ALA A 60 19.34 23.91 2.80
C ALA A 60 18.79 24.73 1.63
N ILE A 61 19.18 26.00 1.49
CA ILE A 61 18.77 26.87 0.38
C ILE A 61 19.31 26.33 -0.95
N LEU A 62 20.59 25.96 -0.99
CA LEU A 62 21.24 25.40 -2.17
C LEU A 62 20.68 24.04 -2.54
N LEU A 63 20.38 23.17 -1.56
CA LEU A 63 19.72 21.89 -1.79
C LEU A 63 18.33 22.09 -2.37
N ARG A 64 17.54 23.02 -1.80
CA ARG A 64 16.22 23.38 -2.36
C ARG A 64 16.35 23.85 -3.81
N ARG A 65 17.34 24.72 -4.09
CA ARG A 65 17.58 25.24 -5.46
C ARG A 65 17.96 24.10 -6.41
N LEU A 66 18.88 23.23 -6.01
CA LEU A 66 19.33 22.10 -6.81
C LEU A 66 18.17 21.15 -7.14
N LEU A 67 17.36 20.84 -6.13
CA LEU A 67 16.17 20.00 -6.29
C LEU A 67 15.08 20.70 -7.11
N SER A 68 14.98 22.02 -7.13
CA SER A 68 13.92 22.72 -7.86
C SER A 68 14.28 23.13 -9.29
N SER A 69 15.56 23.39 -9.60
CA SER A 69 16.00 23.91 -10.91
C SER A 69 16.77 22.91 -11.76
N SER A 70 17.43 21.92 -11.15
CA SER A 70 18.36 21.01 -11.83
C SER A 70 18.07 19.55 -11.49
N PHE A 71 16.85 19.25 -11.06
CA PHE A 71 16.46 17.91 -10.63
C PHE A 71 16.72 16.85 -11.70
N GLU A 72 16.44 17.18 -12.96
CA GLU A 72 16.60 16.28 -14.11
C GLU A 72 18.06 15.85 -14.35
N GLU A 73 19.04 16.64 -13.90
CA GLU A 73 20.45 16.31 -13.99
C GLU A 73 20.91 15.39 -12.86
N VAL A 74 20.24 15.44 -11.71
CA VAL A 74 20.66 14.73 -10.49
C VAL A 74 19.87 13.45 -10.27
N TYR A 75 18.62 13.41 -10.70
CA TYR A 75 17.74 12.27 -10.53
C TYR A 75 18.26 10.96 -11.14
N PRO A 76 18.78 10.92 -12.39
CA PRO A 76 19.25 9.68 -13.00
C PRO A 76 20.47 9.07 -12.28
N SER A 77 21.15 9.88 -11.48
CA SER A 77 22.35 9.51 -10.73
C SER A 77 22.09 9.19 -9.25
N LEU A 78 20.83 9.29 -8.80
CA LEU A 78 20.47 8.86 -7.46
C LEU A 78 20.26 7.34 -7.44
N PRO A 79 20.82 6.64 -6.43
CA PRO A 79 20.48 5.26 -6.14
C PRO A 79 18.97 5.07 -5.93
N VAL A 80 18.46 3.89 -6.27
CA VAL A 80 17.02 3.56 -6.25
C VAL A 80 16.42 3.68 -4.85
N ASP A 81 17.15 3.25 -3.82
CA ASP A 81 16.79 3.40 -2.41
C ASP A 81 16.63 4.88 -2.01
N GLN A 82 17.53 5.76 -2.48
CA GLN A 82 17.47 7.20 -2.20
C GLN A 82 16.26 7.86 -2.88
N ILE A 83 15.99 7.49 -4.13
CA ILE A 83 14.77 7.90 -4.83
C ILE A 83 13.53 7.47 -4.03
N SER A 84 13.56 6.25 -3.49
CA SER A 84 12.46 5.70 -2.68
C SER A 84 12.19 6.52 -1.43
N TYR A 85 13.24 6.87 -0.68
CA TYR A 85 13.10 7.72 0.51
C TYR A 85 12.58 9.11 0.19
N MET A 86 13.00 9.69 -0.95
CA MET A 86 12.51 11.01 -1.38
C MET A 86 11.02 10.99 -1.70
N ILE A 87 10.54 9.96 -2.39
CA ILE A 87 9.13 9.80 -2.74
C ILE A 87 8.28 9.65 -1.47
N SER A 88 8.70 8.79 -0.54
CA SER A 88 8.04 8.60 0.75
C SER A 88 8.03 9.88 1.60
N ALA A 89 9.11 10.66 1.57
CA ALA A 89 9.16 11.95 2.26
C ALA A 89 8.20 12.97 1.64
N TRP A 90 8.15 13.09 0.31
CA TRP A 90 7.22 13.98 -0.38
C TRP A 90 5.77 13.61 -0.11
N ALA A 91 5.44 12.32 -0.10
CA ALA A 91 4.11 11.83 0.23
C ALA A 91 3.66 12.25 1.63
N ARG A 92 4.52 12.03 2.64
CA ARG A 92 4.25 12.44 4.02
C ARG A 92 4.08 13.96 4.12
N MET A 93 4.95 14.74 3.48
CA MET A 93 4.83 16.18 3.44
C MET A 93 3.54 16.63 2.76
N CYS A 94 3.14 15.99 1.66
CA CYS A 94 1.88 16.29 0.98
C CYS A 94 0.67 15.99 1.86
N LYS A 95 0.67 14.85 2.56
CA LYS A 95 -0.39 14.48 3.49
C LYS A 95 -0.53 15.48 4.65
N ILE A 96 0.59 16.02 5.15
CA ILE A 96 0.60 17.00 6.23
C ILE A 96 0.19 18.40 5.74
N LEU A 97 0.76 18.86 4.63
CA LEU A 97 0.58 20.22 4.11
C LEU A 97 -0.72 20.40 3.31
N GLY A 98 -1.30 19.31 2.80
CA GLY A 98 -2.52 19.32 2.01
C GLY A 98 -2.42 20.32 0.85
N LYS A 99 -3.32 21.32 0.81
CA LYS A 99 -3.35 22.34 -0.25
C LYS A 99 -2.07 23.18 -0.34
N GLU A 100 -1.37 23.38 0.77
CA GLU A 100 -0.12 24.15 0.78
C GLU A 100 1.03 23.44 0.07
N PHE A 101 0.89 22.12 -0.17
CA PHE A 101 1.87 21.34 -0.92
C PHE A 101 1.89 21.68 -2.42
N GLN A 102 0.82 22.29 -2.94
CA GLN A 102 0.64 22.52 -4.38
C GLN A 102 1.83 23.27 -5.04
N GLN A 103 2.44 24.19 -4.29
CA GLN A 103 3.59 24.97 -4.75
C GLN A 103 4.86 24.13 -4.99
N TYR A 104 4.96 22.96 -4.37
CA TYR A 104 6.10 22.06 -4.50
C TYR A 104 5.91 21.00 -5.59
N LEU A 105 4.69 20.79 -6.08
CA LEU A 105 4.40 19.79 -7.11
C LEU A 105 5.21 19.95 -8.40
N PRO A 106 5.55 21.14 -8.93
CA PRO A 106 6.43 21.24 -10.10
C PRO A 106 7.80 20.57 -9.91
N VAL A 107 8.28 20.54 -8.67
CA VAL A 107 9.56 19.91 -8.29
C VAL A 107 9.41 18.40 -8.12
N VAL A 108 8.27 17.97 -7.60
CA VAL A 108 8.01 16.57 -7.24
C VAL A 108 7.49 15.77 -8.43
N MET A 109 6.67 16.33 -9.31
CA MET A 109 5.97 15.55 -10.35
C MET A 109 6.87 14.95 -11.42
N GLY A 110 7.94 15.65 -11.86
CA GLY A 110 8.91 15.11 -12.83
C GLY A 110 9.57 13.80 -12.37
N PRO A 111 10.23 13.79 -11.19
CA PRO A 111 10.75 12.56 -10.57
C PRO A 111 9.70 11.47 -10.48
N LEU A 112 8.51 11.81 -9.95
CA LEU A 112 7.45 10.84 -9.71
C LEU A 112 6.98 10.15 -10.99
N MET A 113 6.75 10.93 -12.05
CA MET A 113 6.35 10.41 -13.35
C MET A 113 7.44 9.55 -13.98
N LYS A 114 8.71 9.96 -13.86
CA LYS A 114 9.83 9.15 -14.34
C LYS A 114 9.94 7.83 -13.58
N THR A 115 9.82 7.86 -12.25
CA THR A 115 9.85 6.64 -11.42
C THR A 115 8.73 5.69 -11.87
N ALA A 116 7.49 6.19 -11.97
CA ALA A 116 6.33 5.39 -12.40
C ALA A 116 6.45 4.82 -13.84
N SER A 117 7.38 5.34 -14.65
CA SER A 117 7.64 4.87 -16.01
C SER A 117 8.74 3.81 -16.11
N ILE A 118 9.46 3.53 -15.01
CA ILE A 118 10.54 2.54 -14.99
C ILE A 118 9.92 1.15 -15.04
N LYS A 119 10.26 0.37 -16.06
CA LYS A 119 9.90 -1.05 -16.15
C LYS A 119 10.89 -1.88 -15.32
N PRO A 120 10.45 -2.96 -14.65
CA PRO A 120 11.38 -3.91 -14.05
C PRO A 120 12.29 -4.48 -15.15
N GLU A 121 13.59 -4.50 -14.87
CA GLU A 121 14.60 -5.07 -15.76
C GLU A 121 14.80 -6.54 -15.39
N VAL A 122 14.71 -7.44 -16.38
CA VAL A 122 14.84 -8.88 -16.18
C VAL A 122 16.11 -9.36 -16.89
N ALA A 123 17.00 -10.03 -16.15
CA ALA A 123 18.23 -10.59 -16.69
C ALA A 123 18.37 -12.08 -16.35
N LEU A 124 18.75 -12.88 -17.35
CA LEU A 124 19.21 -14.26 -17.17
C LEU A 124 20.74 -14.23 -17.09
N LEU A 125 21.29 -14.72 -15.98
CA LEU A 125 22.71 -14.63 -15.68
C LEU A 125 23.27 -16.01 -15.32
N ASP A 126 24.54 -16.21 -15.62
CA ASP A 126 25.29 -17.38 -15.16
C ASP A 126 25.73 -17.13 -13.70
N THR A 127 25.89 -18.18 -12.89
CA THR A 127 26.18 -18.07 -11.44
C THR A 127 27.45 -17.28 -11.07
N GLN A 128 28.39 -17.12 -12.01
CA GLN A 128 29.61 -16.33 -11.80
C GLN A 128 29.39 -14.82 -12.00
N ASP A 129 28.42 -14.42 -12.81
CA ASP A 129 28.08 -13.01 -13.03
C ASP A 129 27.21 -12.45 -11.89
N MET A 130 26.55 -13.33 -11.13
CA MET A 130 25.77 -13.00 -9.93
C MET A 130 26.60 -12.27 -8.87
N GLU A 131 27.82 -12.74 -8.56
CA GLU A 131 28.66 -12.12 -7.52
C GLU A 131 29.02 -10.67 -7.86
N SER A 132 29.10 -10.34 -9.15
CA SER A 132 29.39 -8.98 -9.62
C SER A 132 28.19 -8.04 -9.58
N MET A 133 26.96 -8.58 -9.64
CA MET A 133 25.71 -7.82 -9.67
C MET A 133 24.98 -7.84 -8.33
N SER A 134 25.31 -8.77 -7.43
CA SER A 134 24.79 -8.82 -6.05
C SER A 134 25.28 -7.66 -5.16
N GLU A 135 26.27 -6.89 -5.63
CA GLU A 135 26.73 -5.67 -4.97
C GLU A 135 25.89 -4.43 -5.36
N ASP A 136 24.99 -4.51 -6.35
CA ASP A 136 24.10 -3.41 -6.79
C ASP A 136 22.74 -3.49 -6.06
N ASP A 137 22.46 -2.52 -5.18
CA ASP A 137 21.19 -2.43 -4.42
C ASP A 137 19.99 -2.36 -5.39
N GLY A 138 19.15 -3.40 -5.38
CA GLY A 138 17.89 -3.45 -6.13
C GLY A 138 17.72 -4.65 -7.07
N TRP A 139 18.68 -5.56 -7.11
CA TRP A 139 18.53 -6.86 -7.79
C TRP A 139 18.22 -7.98 -6.79
N GLU A 140 17.14 -8.71 -7.06
CA GLU A 140 16.82 -9.96 -6.37
C GLU A 140 17.05 -11.13 -7.33
N PHE A 141 17.68 -12.21 -6.83
CA PHE A 141 18.11 -13.34 -7.65
C PHE A 141 17.47 -14.65 -7.20
N VAL A 142 16.91 -15.39 -8.15
CA VAL A 142 16.37 -16.74 -7.96
C VAL A 142 17.24 -17.74 -8.71
N ASN A 143 17.78 -18.74 -8.02
CA ASN A 143 18.62 -19.77 -8.64
C ASN A 143 17.78 -20.82 -9.38
N LEU A 144 18.02 -20.96 -10.68
CA LEU A 144 17.42 -21.97 -11.54
C LEU A 144 18.43 -23.10 -11.78
N GLY A 145 18.58 -23.98 -10.79
CA GLY A 145 19.52 -25.10 -10.84
C GLY A 145 20.99 -24.71 -10.65
N ASP A 146 21.91 -25.57 -11.10
CA ASP A 146 23.33 -25.48 -10.73
C ASP A 146 24.13 -24.42 -11.52
N GLN A 147 23.57 -23.84 -12.60
CA GLN A 147 24.33 -23.01 -13.55
C GLN A 147 23.66 -21.71 -14.00
N GLN A 148 22.40 -21.46 -13.67
CA GLN A 148 21.66 -20.28 -14.14
C GLN A 148 20.91 -19.61 -13.00
N SER A 149 20.89 -18.29 -13.01
CA SER A 149 20.18 -17.46 -12.03
C SER A 149 19.33 -16.43 -12.76
N PHE A 150 18.14 -16.18 -12.22
CA PHE A 150 17.17 -15.21 -12.71
C PHE A 150 17.26 -13.96 -11.84
N GLY A 151 17.60 -12.82 -12.42
CA GLY A 151 17.69 -11.53 -11.72
C GLY A 151 16.52 -10.63 -12.08
N ILE A 152 15.83 -10.09 -11.07
CA ILE A 152 14.78 -9.07 -11.22
C ILE A 152 15.27 -7.78 -10.56
N LYS A 153 15.27 -6.68 -11.31
CA LYS A 153 15.49 -5.35 -10.75
C LYS A 153 14.15 -4.72 -10.39
N ASN A 154 13.60 -5.07 -9.23
CA ASN A 154 12.32 -4.51 -8.77
C ASN A 154 12.56 -3.32 -7.83
N ALA A 155 12.21 -2.13 -8.28
CA ALA A 155 12.53 -0.88 -7.59
C ALA A 155 11.36 -0.32 -6.75
N GLY A 156 10.68 -1.16 -5.94
CA GLY A 156 9.73 -0.75 -4.88
C GLY A 156 8.72 0.34 -5.30
N LEU A 157 8.27 0.29 -6.54
CA LEU A 157 7.54 1.37 -7.23
C LEU A 157 6.05 1.34 -6.92
N GLU A 158 5.57 0.13 -6.74
CA GLU A 158 4.25 -0.29 -6.35
C GLU A 158 3.82 0.35 -5.02
N GLU A 159 4.60 0.28 -3.94
CA GLU A 159 4.27 0.97 -2.68
C GLU A 159 4.11 2.49 -2.81
N LYS A 160 4.76 3.07 -3.82
CA LYS A 160 4.82 4.52 -4.01
C LYS A 160 3.64 5.05 -4.81
N MET A 161 3.09 4.26 -5.73
CA MET A 161 2.02 4.68 -6.65
C MET A 161 0.78 5.28 -5.94
N PRO A 162 0.23 4.68 -4.86
CA PRO A 162 -0.90 5.27 -4.14
C PRO A 162 -0.57 6.64 -3.53
N LEU A 163 0.66 6.79 -3.04
CA LEU A 163 1.16 8.04 -2.48
C LEU A 163 1.28 9.14 -3.55
N LEU A 164 1.62 8.76 -4.79
CA LEU A 164 1.69 9.70 -5.91
C LEU A 164 0.31 10.26 -6.25
N LEU A 165 -0.71 9.40 -6.28
CA LEU A 165 -2.09 9.80 -6.52
C LEU A 165 -2.61 10.70 -5.38
N GLU A 166 -2.25 10.40 -4.13
CA GLU A 166 -2.57 11.27 -3.00
C GLU A 166 -1.93 12.66 -3.14
N CYS A 167 -0.71 12.74 -3.70
CA CYS A 167 -0.06 14.02 -4.00
C CYS A 167 -0.74 14.77 -5.15
N ALA A 168 -1.10 14.05 -6.22
CA ALA A 168 -1.77 14.62 -7.38
C ALA A 168 -3.15 15.20 -7.05
N ARG A 169 -3.83 14.65 -6.05
CA ARG A 169 -5.16 15.10 -5.59
C ARG A 169 -5.21 16.59 -5.25
N VAL A 170 -4.09 17.17 -4.82
CA VAL A 170 -3.98 18.60 -4.49
C VAL A 170 -4.16 19.53 -5.71
N ARG A 171 -3.90 19.04 -6.94
CA ARG A 171 -4.07 19.81 -8.19
C ARG A 171 -5.50 19.83 -8.73
N GLY A 172 -6.40 19.05 -8.12
CA GLY A 172 -7.77 18.90 -8.58
C GLY A 172 -8.01 17.63 -9.40
N PRO A 173 -9.29 17.32 -9.68
CA PRO A 173 -9.72 16.03 -10.20
C PRO A 173 -9.24 15.75 -11.62
N GLU A 174 -9.09 16.76 -12.48
CA GLU A 174 -8.66 16.58 -13.87
C GLU A 174 -7.20 16.10 -13.95
N TYR A 175 -6.33 16.69 -13.14
CA TYR A 175 -4.91 16.31 -13.07
C TYR A 175 -4.73 14.91 -12.50
N LEU A 176 -5.48 14.62 -11.42
CA LEU A 176 -5.50 13.31 -10.79
C LEU A 176 -5.96 12.22 -11.77
N THR A 177 -7.00 12.50 -12.55
CA THR A 177 -7.53 11.59 -13.57
C THR A 177 -6.49 11.30 -14.67
N GLN A 178 -5.79 12.32 -15.17
CA GLN A 178 -4.76 12.13 -16.19
C GLN A 178 -3.60 11.25 -15.70
N MET A 179 -3.16 11.49 -14.46
CA MET A 179 -2.10 10.70 -13.84
C MET A 179 -2.53 9.26 -13.62
N TRP A 180 -3.77 9.05 -13.19
CA TRP A 180 -4.35 7.73 -13.02
C TRP A 180 -4.37 6.92 -14.31
N HIS A 181 -4.83 7.49 -15.41
CA HIS A 181 -4.89 6.78 -16.70
C HIS A 181 -3.51 6.25 -17.11
N TYR A 182 -2.46 7.04 -16.90
CA TYR A 182 -1.09 6.63 -17.20
C TYR A 182 -0.60 5.47 -16.33
N MET A 183 -0.88 5.53 -15.03
CA MET A 183 -0.42 4.54 -14.06
C MET A 183 -1.23 3.24 -14.11
N CYS A 184 -2.53 3.34 -14.34
CA CYS A 184 -3.45 2.21 -14.33
C CYS A 184 -3.11 1.18 -15.41
N ASP A 185 -2.90 1.63 -16.66
CA ASP A 185 -2.51 0.74 -17.77
C ASP A 185 -1.21 0.00 -17.48
N ALA A 186 -0.23 0.70 -16.90
CA ALA A 186 1.07 0.13 -16.56
C ALA A 186 0.95 -0.94 -15.46
N LEU A 187 0.15 -0.66 -14.42
CA LEU A 187 -0.10 -1.58 -13.32
C LEU A 187 -0.86 -2.83 -13.78
N ILE A 188 -1.97 -2.68 -14.51
CA ILE A 188 -2.77 -3.82 -15.00
C ILE A 188 -1.91 -4.72 -15.89
N LYS A 189 -1.15 -4.12 -16.81
CA LYS A 189 -0.22 -4.87 -17.65
C LYS A 189 0.86 -5.57 -16.84
N GLY A 190 1.42 -4.91 -15.83
CA GLY A 190 2.40 -5.47 -14.90
C GLY A 190 1.87 -6.75 -14.26
N ILE A 191 0.68 -6.70 -13.66
CA ILE A 191 0.02 -7.85 -13.02
C ILE A 191 -0.17 -9.00 -14.02
N GLY A 192 -0.55 -8.71 -15.26
CA GLY A 192 -0.77 -9.72 -16.29
C GLY A 192 0.50 -10.42 -16.78
N THR A 193 1.68 -9.83 -16.58
CA THR A 193 2.95 -10.34 -17.16
C THR A 193 4.02 -10.70 -16.13
N GLU A 194 3.86 -10.31 -14.87
CA GLU A 194 4.87 -10.52 -13.83
C GLU A 194 4.99 -12.01 -13.45
N PRO A 195 6.17 -12.64 -13.66
CA PRO A 195 6.37 -14.04 -13.32
C PRO A 195 6.66 -14.31 -11.84
N ASP A 196 7.17 -13.32 -11.09
CA ASP A 196 7.53 -13.50 -9.69
C ASP A 196 6.34 -13.22 -8.76
N SER A 197 6.02 -14.17 -7.89
CA SER A 197 4.83 -14.12 -7.04
C SER A 197 4.90 -13.04 -5.97
N ASP A 198 6.08 -12.77 -5.42
CA ASP A 198 6.26 -11.75 -4.38
C ASP A 198 6.08 -10.37 -5.01
N VAL A 199 6.75 -10.12 -6.13
CA VAL A 199 6.61 -8.86 -6.91
C VAL A 199 5.17 -8.68 -7.41
N LEU A 200 4.55 -9.74 -7.92
CA LEU A 200 3.17 -9.71 -8.38
C LEU A 200 2.21 -9.31 -7.26
N SER A 201 2.38 -9.85 -6.05
CA SER A 201 1.52 -9.55 -4.91
C SER A 201 1.59 -8.06 -4.52
N GLU A 202 2.78 -7.47 -4.58
CA GLU A 202 3.01 -6.06 -4.28
C GLU A 202 2.40 -5.13 -5.35
N ILE A 203 2.54 -5.46 -6.65
CA ILE A 203 1.89 -4.70 -7.73
C ILE A 203 0.37 -4.75 -7.59
N MET A 204 -0.18 -5.92 -7.25
CA MET A 204 -1.62 -6.10 -7.03
C MET A 204 -2.12 -5.28 -5.83
N HIS A 205 -1.39 -5.31 -4.72
CA HIS A 205 -1.70 -4.51 -3.53
C HIS A 205 -1.68 -3.01 -3.86
N SER A 206 -0.66 -2.55 -4.57
CA SER A 206 -0.53 -1.17 -5.02
C SER A 206 -1.69 -0.70 -5.88
N LEU A 207 -2.10 -1.51 -6.87
CA LEU A 207 -3.23 -1.16 -7.73
C LEU A 207 -4.53 -1.03 -6.92
N ALA A 208 -4.78 -1.97 -6.00
CA ALA A 208 -5.95 -1.92 -5.12
C ALA A 208 -5.97 -0.65 -4.26
N LYS A 209 -4.83 -0.29 -3.63
CA LYS A 209 -4.70 0.98 -2.88
C LYS A 209 -4.90 2.21 -3.76
N CYS A 210 -4.41 2.19 -5.01
CA CYS A 210 -4.63 3.29 -5.94
C CYS A 210 -6.12 3.47 -6.26
N ILE A 211 -6.86 2.38 -6.48
CA ILE A 211 -8.32 2.42 -6.75
C ILE A 211 -9.08 3.03 -5.58
N GLU A 212 -8.70 2.69 -4.34
CA GLU A 212 -9.26 3.29 -3.12
C GLU A 212 -8.99 4.79 -3.04
N VAL A 213 -7.74 5.22 -3.25
CA VAL A 213 -7.34 6.65 -3.22
C VAL A 213 -8.12 7.46 -4.24
N MET A 214 -8.36 6.88 -5.41
CA MET A 214 -9.08 7.49 -6.50
C MET A 214 -10.61 7.38 -6.36
N ASN A 215 -11.10 6.63 -5.37
CA ASN A 215 -12.52 6.39 -5.11
C ASN A 215 -13.29 5.84 -6.33
N GLY A 216 -12.71 4.86 -7.03
CA GLY A 216 -13.37 4.13 -8.14
C GLY A 216 -13.33 4.82 -9.50
N CYS A 217 -12.17 4.74 -10.15
CA CYS A 217 -11.82 5.49 -11.37
C CYS A 217 -11.44 4.62 -12.57
N LEU A 218 -11.57 3.30 -12.45
CA LEU A 218 -11.33 2.38 -13.55
C LEU A 218 -12.43 2.56 -14.62
N ASN A 219 -12.05 2.41 -15.89
CA ASN A 219 -12.99 2.37 -17.00
C ASN A 219 -13.38 0.92 -17.33
N ASN A 220 -14.32 0.73 -18.27
CA ASN A 220 -14.84 -0.60 -18.61
C ASN A 220 -13.76 -1.57 -19.13
N GLU A 221 -12.80 -1.09 -19.91
CA GLU A 221 -11.72 -1.92 -20.46
C GLU A 221 -10.80 -2.38 -19.33
N HIS A 222 -10.44 -1.47 -18.41
CA HIS A 222 -9.67 -1.80 -17.23
C HIS A 222 -10.37 -2.80 -16.32
N PHE A 223 -11.70 -2.69 -16.19
CA PHE A 223 -12.49 -3.61 -15.40
C PHE A 223 -12.46 -5.04 -15.94
N GLU A 224 -12.66 -5.20 -17.25
CA GLU A 224 -12.66 -6.51 -17.89
C GLU A 224 -11.29 -7.18 -17.81
N GLU A 225 -10.21 -6.43 -18.07
CA GLU A 225 -8.85 -6.94 -18.02
C GLU A 225 -8.45 -7.34 -16.60
N LEU A 226 -8.61 -6.44 -15.62
CA LEU A 226 -8.25 -6.71 -14.23
C LEU A 226 -9.12 -7.83 -13.64
N GLY A 227 -10.44 -7.82 -13.89
CA GLY A 227 -11.34 -8.87 -13.42
C GLY A 227 -10.95 -10.25 -13.95
N GLY A 228 -10.57 -10.35 -15.22
CA GLY A 228 -10.08 -11.58 -15.83
C GLY A 228 -8.78 -12.08 -15.18
N ILE A 229 -7.81 -11.18 -14.93
CA ILE A 229 -6.53 -11.52 -14.30
C ILE A 229 -6.75 -12.01 -12.87
N LEU A 230 -7.48 -11.26 -12.04
CA LEU A 230 -7.73 -11.62 -10.63
C LEU A 230 -8.44 -12.97 -10.50
N LYS A 231 -9.43 -13.23 -11.37
CA LYS A 231 -10.10 -14.52 -11.46
C LYS A 231 -9.13 -15.63 -11.85
N GLY A 232 -8.31 -15.42 -12.88
CA GLY A 232 -7.30 -16.37 -13.33
C GLY A 232 -6.36 -16.78 -12.20
N LYS A 233 -5.85 -15.80 -11.44
CA LYS A 233 -4.95 -16.03 -10.30
C LYS A 233 -5.61 -16.84 -9.18
N LEU A 234 -6.87 -16.57 -8.84
CA LEU A 234 -7.61 -17.41 -7.90
C LEU A 234 -7.86 -18.83 -8.43
N GLU A 235 -8.17 -18.99 -9.73
CA GLU A 235 -8.38 -20.29 -10.33
C GLU A 235 -7.11 -21.14 -10.42
N GLU A 236 -5.95 -20.53 -10.69
CA GLU A 236 -4.65 -21.19 -10.79
C GLU A 236 -4.30 -21.94 -9.51
N HIS A 237 -4.48 -21.30 -8.34
CA HIS A 237 -4.34 -21.92 -7.04
C HIS A 237 -5.15 -23.22 -6.89
N PHE A 238 -6.32 -23.26 -7.51
CA PHE A 238 -7.25 -24.38 -7.38
C PHE A 238 -7.11 -25.47 -8.45
N LYS A 239 -6.43 -25.18 -9.55
CA LYS A 239 -6.25 -26.11 -10.69
C LYS A 239 -5.03 -27.02 -10.50
N ASN A 240 -3.96 -26.59 -9.83
CA ASN A 240 -2.74 -27.39 -9.70
C ASN A 240 -2.21 -27.40 -8.26
N GLN A 241 -2.42 -28.48 -7.52
CA GLN A 241 -1.75 -28.70 -6.21
C GLN A 241 -0.22 -28.82 -6.31
N GLU A 242 0.36 -28.91 -7.52
CA GLU A 242 1.79 -29.21 -7.68
C GLU A 242 2.59 -28.28 -8.59
N LEU A 243 2.03 -27.32 -9.37
CA LEU A 243 2.87 -26.62 -10.37
C LEU A 243 2.52 -25.20 -10.89
N CYS A 244 1.49 -24.47 -10.42
CA CYS A 244 1.37 -23.04 -10.75
C CYS A 244 0.80 -22.24 -9.56
N ASP A 245 1.65 -21.40 -9.00
CA ASP A 245 1.51 -20.42 -7.91
C ASP A 245 0.74 -20.82 -6.63
N ASN A 246 1.51 -21.28 -5.63
CA ASN A 246 1.03 -21.57 -4.28
C ASN A 246 1.16 -20.38 -3.31
N SER A 247 1.59 -19.19 -3.75
CA SER A 247 1.84 -18.05 -2.86
C SER A 247 0.57 -17.59 -2.12
N PRO A 248 0.55 -17.63 -0.77
CA PRO A 248 -0.49 -16.99 0.02
C PRO A 248 -0.64 -15.50 -0.23
N GLU A 249 0.46 -14.80 -0.53
CA GLU A 249 0.53 -13.36 -0.77
C GLU A 249 -0.23 -12.97 -2.04
N VAL A 250 -0.05 -13.72 -3.14
CA VAL A 250 -0.82 -13.53 -4.38
C VAL A 250 -2.31 -13.77 -4.16
N ARG A 251 -2.68 -14.79 -3.37
CA ARG A 251 -4.09 -15.04 -3.02
C ARG A 251 -4.69 -13.91 -2.19
N GLN A 252 -3.92 -13.44 -1.22
CA GLN A 252 -4.30 -12.33 -0.36
C GLN A 252 -4.56 -11.07 -1.21
N ALA A 253 -3.61 -10.72 -2.08
CA ALA A 253 -3.73 -9.58 -2.97
C ALA A 253 -4.91 -9.73 -3.96
N ALA A 254 -5.15 -10.94 -4.46
CA ALA A 254 -6.28 -11.21 -5.36
C ALA A 254 -7.63 -11.01 -4.67
N ALA A 255 -7.78 -11.57 -3.46
CA ALA A 255 -8.98 -11.42 -2.64
C ALA A 255 -9.20 -9.95 -2.24
N TYR A 256 -8.14 -9.25 -1.82
CA TYR A 256 -8.18 -7.82 -1.53
C TYR A 256 -8.66 -7.02 -2.75
N GLY A 257 -8.05 -7.23 -3.91
CA GLY A 257 -8.44 -6.62 -5.18
C GLY A 257 -9.91 -6.86 -5.51
N ILE A 258 -10.41 -8.10 -5.40
CA ILE A 258 -11.82 -8.42 -5.64
C ILE A 258 -12.75 -7.64 -4.69
N GLY A 259 -12.38 -7.52 -3.41
CA GLY A 259 -13.13 -6.74 -2.43
C GLY A 259 -13.19 -5.25 -2.78
N VAL A 260 -12.05 -4.64 -3.13
CA VAL A 260 -11.95 -3.25 -3.58
C VAL A 260 -12.82 -3.04 -4.83
N MET A 261 -12.77 -3.97 -5.77
CA MET A 261 -13.55 -3.91 -7.01
C MET A 261 -15.05 -4.09 -6.79
N ALA A 262 -15.45 -4.91 -5.81
CA ALA A 262 -16.86 -4.98 -5.40
C ALA A 262 -17.35 -3.63 -4.85
N GLN A 263 -16.50 -2.89 -4.13
CA GLN A 263 -16.85 -1.57 -3.60
C GLN A 263 -16.91 -0.52 -4.71
N PHE A 264 -15.88 -0.45 -5.55
CA PHE A 264 -15.64 0.68 -6.45
C PHE A 264 -15.86 0.41 -7.94
N GLY A 265 -16.12 -0.84 -8.33
CA GLY A 265 -16.07 -1.27 -9.73
C GLY A 265 -17.28 -0.96 -10.62
N GLY A 266 -18.24 -0.21 -10.12
CA GLY A 266 -19.50 0.07 -10.83
C GLY A 266 -20.31 -1.17 -11.21
N ASP A 267 -21.24 -1.00 -12.16
CA ASP A 267 -22.18 -2.05 -12.61
C ASP A 267 -21.55 -3.08 -13.55
N ASN A 268 -20.52 -2.71 -14.30
CA ASN A 268 -19.87 -3.61 -15.26
C ASN A 268 -19.07 -4.72 -14.56
N TYR A 269 -18.73 -4.54 -13.29
CA TYR A 269 -18.07 -5.56 -12.48
C TYR A 269 -19.01 -6.64 -11.92
N ARG A 270 -20.34 -6.48 -12.07
CA ARG A 270 -21.33 -7.42 -11.51
C ARG A 270 -21.09 -8.89 -11.91
N PRO A 271 -20.82 -9.23 -13.19
CA PRO A 271 -20.57 -10.63 -13.58
C PRO A 271 -19.36 -11.23 -12.86
N PHE A 272 -18.31 -10.45 -12.67
CA PHE A 272 -17.10 -10.88 -11.97
C PHE A 272 -17.35 -11.15 -10.49
N CYS A 273 -18.17 -10.34 -9.81
CA CYS A 273 -18.58 -10.62 -8.42
C CYS A 273 -19.27 -11.98 -8.29
N THR A 274 -20.18 -12.30 -9.21
CA THR A 274 -20.89 -13.59 -9.24
C THR A 274 -19.94 -14.76 -9.45
N GLU A 275 -18.99 -14.62 -10.36
CA GLU A 275 -18.00 -15.66 -10.67
C GLU A 275 -16.92 -15.82 -9.60
N ALA A 276 -16.57 -14.74 -8.89
CA ALA A 276 -15.56 -14.76 -7.83
C ALA A 276 -16.06 -15.43 -6.55
N LEU A 277 -17.36 -15.35 -6.23
CA LEU A 277 -17.91 -15.86 -4.96
C LEU A 277 -17.56 -17.35 -4.72
N PRO A 278 -17.77 -18.30 -5.64
CA PRO A 278 -17.40 -19.69 -5.43
C PRO A 278 -15.90 -19.90 -5.17
N LEU A 279 -15.03 -19.11 -5.82
CA LEU A 279 -13.58 -19.19 -5.65
C LEU A 279 -13.17 -18.70 -4.25
N LEU A 280 -13.73 -17.57 -3.81
CA LEU A 280 -13.53 -17.05 -2.45
C LEU A 280 -14.01 -18.05 -1.39
N VAL A 281 -15.22 -18.61 -1.55
CA VAL A 281 -15.76 -19.61 -0.61
C VAL A 281 -14.87 -20.84 -0.54
N ARG A 282 -14.35 -21.31 -1.68
CA ARG A 282 -13.41 -22.43 -1.72
C ARG A 282 -12.10 -22.11 -1.00
N ALA A 283 -11.58 -20.89 -1.12
CA ALA A 283 -10.38 -20.45 -0.40
C ALA A 283 -10.63 -20.42 1.12
N ILE A 284 -11.79 -19.88 1.53
CA ILE A 284 -12.19 -19.82 2.94
C ILE A 284 -12.32 -21.22 3.54
N GLN A 285 -12.84 -22.18 2.78
CA GLN A 285 -13.04 -23.56 3.22
C GLN A 285 -11.80 -24.45 3.05
N ALA A 286 -10.69 -23.93 2.53
CA ALA A 286 -9.47 -24.69 2.39
C ALA A 286 -9.00 -25.22 3.76
N PRO A 287 -8.58 -26.49 3.86
CA PRO A 287 -8.20 -27.12 5.12
C PRO A 287 -6.89 -26.56 5.70
N ASP A 288 -6.07 -25.96 4.83
CA ASP A 288 -4.83 -25.32 5.24
C ASP A 288 -5.13 -23.99 5.96
N LYS A 289 -4.89 -23.98 7.26
CA LYS A 289 -5.04 -22.83 8.16
C LYS A 289 -3.70 -22.48 8.82
N THR A 290 -2.59 -22.69 8.12
CA THR A 290 -1.28 -22.23 8.60
C THR A 290 -1.25 -20.71 8.73
N LYS A 291 -0.26 -20.19 9.47
CA LYS A 291 -0.08 -18.75 9.67
C LYS A 291 0.17 -18.00 8.36
N GLU A 292 0.74 -18.67 7.37
CA GLU A 292 1.00 -18.09 6.06
C GLU A 292 -0.31 -17.92 5.26
N ASN A 293 -1.30 -18.79 5.49
CA ASN A 293 -2.57 -18.81 4.75
C ASN A 293 -3.71 -18.00 5.39
N VAL A 294 -3.54 -17.62 6.65
CA VAL A 294 -4.61 -16.98 7.44
C VAL A 294 -4.96 -15.60 6.87
N ASN A 295 -3.98 -14.78 6.52
CA ASN A 295 -4.22 -13.45 5.94
C ASN A 295 -4.97 -13.52 4.60
N ALA A 296 -4.62 -14.49 3.75
CA ALA A 296 -5.34 -14.74 2.50
C ALA A 296 -6.80 -15.19 2.76
N THR A 297 -7.01 -16.06 3.75
CA THR A 297 -8.34 -16.52 4.17
C THR A 297 -9.19 -15.34 4.67
N GLU A 298 -8.62 -14.51 5.52
CA GLU A 298 -9.25 -13.32 6.11
C GLU A 298 -9.63 -12.29 5.04
N ASN A 299 -8.75 -12.04 4.06
CA ASN A 299 -9.05 -11.22 2.90
C ASN A 299 -10.21 -11.79 2.08
N CYS A 300 -10.30 -13.12 1.91
CA CYS A 300 -11.44 -13.73 1.22
C CYS A 300 -12.75 -13.51 1.97
N ILE A 301 -12.75 -13.64 3.30
CA ILE A 301 -13.93 -13.38 4.15
C ILE A 301 -14.39 -11.93 4.00
N SER A 302 -13.45 -10.99 4.05
CA SER A 302 -13.74 -9.57 3.86
C SER A 302 -14.24 -9.26 2.45
N ALA A 303 -13.64 -9.86 1.41
CA ALA A 303 -14.09 -9.72 0.03
C ALA A 303 -15.54 -10.17 -0.16
N VAL A 304 -15.93 -11.32 0.42
CA VAL A 304 -17.34 -11.77 0.42
C VAL A 304 -18.24 -10.76 1.15
N GLY A 305 -17.79 -10.20 2.28
CA GLY A 305 -18.48 -9.12 2.99
C GLY A 305 -18.69 -7.87 2.11
N LYS A 306 -17.64 -7.43 1.41
CA LYS A 306 -17.67 -6.29 0.47
C LYS A 306 -18.61 -6.56 -0.70
N ILE A 307 -18.64 -7.78 -1.26
CA ILE A 307 -19.62 -8.18 -2.29
C ILE A 307 -21.04 -8.08 -1.75
N MET A 308 -21.35 -8.68 -0.59
CA MET A 308 -22.71 -8.59 -0.01
C MET A 308 -23.13 -7.15 0.27
N LYS A 309 -22.22 -6.31 0.76
CA LYS A 309 -22.50 -4.91 1.13
C LYS A 309 -22.71 -4.01 -0.08
N PHE A 310 -21.82 -4.08 -1.05
CA PHE A 310 -21.77 -3.11 -2.15
C PHE A 310 -22.37 -3.63 -3.45
N ARG A 311 -22.51 -4.95 -3.59
CA ARG A 311 -23.08 -5.63 -4.77
C ARG A 311 -24.07 -6.73 -4.36
N PRO A 312 -25.08 -6.42 -3.53
CA PRO A 312 -26.07 -7.41 -3.06
C PRO A 312 -26.89 -8.02 -4.20
N ASP A 313 -26.94 -7.37 -5.36
CA ASP A 313 -27.62 -7.82 -6.57
C ASP A 313 -26.85 -8.92 -7.35
N CYS A 314 -25.56 -9.11 -7.08
CA CYS A 314 -24.73 -10.09 -7.77
C CYS A 314 -24.85 -11.51 -7.21
N ILE A 315 -25.36 -11.64 -5.97
CA ILE A 315 -25.36 -12.89 -5.21
C ILE A 315 -26.64 -12.99 -4.38
N ASN A 316 -26.99 -14.20 -3.95
CA ASN A 316 -28.08 -14.39 -3.00
C ASN A 316 -27.58 -14.13 -1.57
N VAL A 317 -27.73 -12.89 -1.08
CA VAL A 317 -27.25 -12.50 0.25
C VAL A 317 -27.89 -13.35 1.36
N GLU A 318 -29.16 -13.73 1.23
CA GLU A 318 -29.85 -14.54 2.24
C GLU A 318 -29.24 -15.95 2.41
N GLU A 319 -28.68 -16.49 1.32
CA GLU A 319 -28.02 -17.79 1.32
C GLU A 319 -26.57 -17.69 1.80
N VAL A 320 -25.85 -16.63 1.44
CA VAL A 320 -24.42 -16.46 1.78
C VAL A 320 -24.22 -15.98 3.21
N LEU A 321 -25.08 -15.09 3.71
CA LEU A 321 -24.91 -14.41 5.00
C LEU A 321 -24.80 -15.35 6.22
N PRO A 322 -25.61 -16.43 6.35
CA PRO A 322 -25.43 -17.39 7.44
C PRO A 322 -24.05 -18.05 7.46
N HIS A 323 -23.51 -18.35 6.28
CA HIS A 323 -22.17 -18.93 6.14
C HIS A 323 -21.09 -17.92 6.48
N TRP A 324 -21.23 -16.69 5.98
CA TRP A 324 -20.28 -15.61 6.27
C TRP A 324 -20.15 -15.32 7.76
N LEU A 325 -21.26 -15.28 8.51
CA LEU A 325 -21.24 -15.16 9.98
C LEU A 325 -20.45 -16.29 10.66
N SER A 326 -20.39 -17.47 10.03
CA SER A 326 -19.65 -18.61 10.58
C SER A 326 -18.14 -18.51 10.39
N TRP A 327 -17.67 -17.62 9.51
CA TRP A 327 -16.26 -17.48 9.15
C TRP A 327 -15.54 -16.33 9.88
N LEU A 328 -16.23 -15.51 10.68
CA LEU A 328 -15.75 -14.22 11.22
C LEU A 328 -14.63 -14.29 12.28
N LEU A 329 -13.60 -15.10 12.07
CA LEU A 329 -12.39 -15.15 12.88
C LEU A 329 -11.27 -14.36 12.18
N LEU A 330 -11.25 -13.04 12.39
CA LEU A 330 -10.29 -12.13 11.78
C LEU A 330 -9.27 -11.69 12.84
N HIS A 331 -8.13 -12.36 12.91
CA HIS A 331 -7.13 -12.19 13.96
C HIS A 331 -5.87 -11.48 13.46
N GLU A 332 -5.55 -11.58 12.18
CA GLU A 332 -4.22 -11.22 11.65
C GLU A 332 -4.29 -9.99 10.74
N ASP A 333 -5.25 -9.93 9.81
CA ASP A 333 -5.45 -8.79 8.91
C ASP A 333 -6.37 -7.73 9.55
N LYS A 334 -5.72 -6.79 10.25
CA LYS A 334 -6.40 -5.72 10.99
C LYS A 334 -7.16 -4.75 10.09
N GLU A 335 -6.68 -4.50 8.87
CA GLU A 335 -7.34 -3.57 7.95
C GLU A 335 -8.66 -4.18 7.46
N GLU A 336 -8.62 -5.43 7.01
CA GLU A 336 -9.81 -6.13 6.53
C GLU A 336 -10.77 -6.50 7.66
N ALA A 337 -10.27 -6.73 8.87
CA ALA A 337 -11.09 -6.87 10.07
C ALA A 337 -11.98 -5.63 10.26
N VAL A 338 -11.42 -4.42 10.22
CA VAL A 338 -12.20 -3.17 10.39
C VAL A 338 -13.30 -3.06 9.34
N HIS A 339 -13.03 -3.39 8.07
CA HIS A 339 -14.06 -3.40 7.01
C HIS A 339 -15.18 -4.40 7.30
N THR A 340 -14.81 -5.62 7.68
CA THR A 340 -15.74 -6.71 8.00
C THR A 340 -16.62 -6.38 9.20
N PHE A 341 -16.02 -5.91 10.29
CA PHE A 341 -16.75 -5.53 11.50
C PHE A 341 -17.66 -4.30 11.27
N ASN A 342 -17.26 -3.37 10.42
CA ASN A 342 -18.16 -2.27 10.01
C ASN A 342 -19.41 -2.79 9.29
N PHE A 343 -19.27 -3.77 8.40
CA PHE A 343 -20.43 -4.38 7.74
C PHE A 343 -21.31 -5.17 8.72
N LEU A 344 -20.70 -5.90 9.67
CA LEU A 344 -21.44 -6.56 10.74
C LEU A 344 -22.26 -5.55 11.56
N CYS A 345 -21.68 -4.39 11.89
CA CYS A 345 -22.40 -3.30 12.57
C CYS A 345 -23.59 -2.80 11.74
N ASP A 346 -23.41 -2.61 10.42
CA ASP A 346 -24.52 -2.21 9.53
C ASP A 346 -25.69 -3.20 9.61
N LEU A 347 -25.39 -4.50 9.61
CA LEU A 347 -26.40 -5.56 9.68
C LEU A 347 -27.11 -5.59 11.04
N ILE A 348 -26.37 -5.40 12.14
CA ILE A 348 -26.95 -5.33 13.49
C ILE A 348 -27.87 -4.11 13.62
N GLU A 349 -27.40 -2.93 13.22
CA GLU A 349 -28.16 -1.68 13.28
C GLU A 349 -29.41 -1.70 12.39
N SER A 350 -29.35 -2.42 11.26
CA SER A 350 -30.50 -2.66 10.39
C SER A 350 -31.49 -3.70 10.92
N ASN A 351 -31.25 -4.29 12.10
CA ASN A 351 -32.03 -5.39 12.68
C ASN A 351 -32.17 -6.59 11.73
N ASN A 352 -31.08 -6.98 11.05
CA ASN A 352 -31.10 -8.06 10.07
C ASN A 352 -31.53 -9.39 10.73
N PRO A 353 -32.60 -10.06 10.26
CA PRO A 353 -33.18 -11.23 10.92
C PRO A 353 -32.29 -12.47 10.82
N ILE A 354 -31.44 -12.58 9.80
CA ILE A 354 -30.47 -13.68 9.66
C ILE A 354 -29.34 -13.50 10.66
N VAL A 355 -28.83 -12.26 10.79
CA VAL A 355 -27.76 -11.95 11.75
C VAL A 355 -28.25 -12.13 13.17
N LEU A 356 -29.35 -11.50 13.56
CA LEU A 356 -29.85 -11.58 14.94
C LEU A 356 -30.44 -12.97 15.28
N GLY A 357 -30.99 -13.66 14.29
CA GLY A 357 -31.72 -14.90 14.50
C GLY A 357 -33.07 -14.68 15.20
N PRO A 358 -33.93 -15.71 15.25
CA PRO A 358 -35.21 -15.62 15.95
C PRO A 358 -34.99 -15.30 17.43
N ASN A 359 -35.74 -14.32 17.95
CA ASN A 359 -35.60 -13.80 19.33
C ASN A 359 -34.17 -13.41 19.70
N ASN A 360 -33.39 -12.90 18.74
CA ASN A 360 -32.01 -12.47 18.95
C ASN A 360 -31.07 -13.62 19.40
N SER A 361 -31.37 -14.86 19.04
CA SER A 361 -30.64 -16.06 19.47
C SER A 361 -29.16 -16.09 19.06
N ASN A 362 -28.76 -15.33 18.04
CA ASN A 362 -27.35 -15.25 17.62
C ASN A 362 -26.55 -14.20 18.39
N LEU A 363 -27.17 -13.33 19.20
CA LEU A 363 -26.46 -12.27 19.92
C LEU A 363 -25.25 -12.78 20.72
N PRO A 364 -25.33 -13.85 21.53
CA PRO A 364 -24.17 -14.31 22.29
C PRO A 364 -22.97 -14.66 21.41
N ARG A 365 -23.22 -15.28 20.25
CA ARG A 365 -22.17 -15.61 19.28
C ARG A 365 -21.56 -14.35 18.65
N ILE A 366 -22.40 -13.38 18.28
CA ILE A 366 -21.96 -12.09 17.72
C ILE A 366 -21.08 -11.36 18.73
N PHE A 367 -21.47 -11.35 20.01
CA PHE A 367 -20.66 -10.77 21.08
C PHE A 367 -19.33 -11.47 21.27
N SER A 368 -19.30 -12.80 21.19
CA SER A 368 -18.03 -13.55 21.23
C SER A 368 -17.11 -13.14 20.07
N ILE A 369 -17.65 -13.03 18.86
CA ILE A 369 -16.89 -12.62 17.66
C ILE A 369 -16.30 -11.21 17.84
N ILE A 370 -17.09 -10.26 18.35
CA ILE A 370 -16.62 -8.89 18.63
C ILE A 370 -15.55 -8.89 19.72
N ALA A 371 -15.77 -9.63 20.80
CA ALA A 371 -14.83 -9.70 21.91
C ALA A 371 -13.50 -10.35 21.47
N ASP A 372 -13.55 -11.37 20.64
CA ASP A 372 -12.36 -12.00 20.04
C ASP A 372 -11.61 -10.98 19.17
N GLY A 373 -12.30 -10.20 18.34
CA GLY A 373 -11.67 -9.10 17.58
C GLY A 373 -10.93 -8.09 18.48
N GLY A 374 -11.44 -7.82 19.68
CA GLY A 374 -10.74 -7.01 20.68
C GLY A 374 -9.53 -7.72 21.30
N VAL A 375 -9.65 -9.01 21.62
CA VAL A 375 -8.56 -9.82 22.21
C VAL A 375 -7.35 -9.91 21.28
N TYR A 376 -7.58 -10.07 19.98
CA TYR A 376 -6.52 -10.14 18.95
C TYR A 376 -6.07 -8.76 18.45
N GLU A 377 -6.59 -7.67 19.02
CA GLU A 377 -6.32 -6.30 18.58
C GLU A 377 -6.62 -6.06 17.08
N SER A 378 -7.54 -6.83 16.51
CA SER A 378 -8.02 -6.69 15.14
C SER A 378 -8.97 -5.51 14.97
N ILE A 379 -9.64 -5.13 16.07
CA ILE A 379 -10.44 -3.91 16.16
C ILE A 379 -10.08 -3.14 17.43
N LYS A 380 -10.10 -1.82 17.34
CA LYS A 380 -9.81 -0.87 18.42
C LYS A 380 -10.94 0.12 18.60
N ASN A 381 -10.98 0.82 19.74
CA ASN A 381 -11.99 1.85 19.98
C ASN A 381 -11.84 3.08 19.06
N GLU A 382 -10.65 3.33 18.52
CA GLU A 382 -10.45 4.42 17.55
C GLU A 382 -11.11 4.14 16.19
N ASP A 383 -11.30 2.86 15.86
CA ASP A 383 -11.94 2.42 14.63
C ASP A 383 -13.44 2.74 14.64
N LEU A 384 -13.99 3.00 13.46
CA LEU A 384 -15.41 3.32 13.31
C LEU A 384 -16.31 2.22 13.88
N CYS A 385 -15.98 0.94 13.63
CA CYS A 385 -16.73 -0.18 14.18
C CYS A 385 -16.62 -0.24 15.71
N GLY A 386 -15.44 0.00 16.28
CA GLY A 386 -15.26 0.08 17.74
C GLY A 386 -16.17 1.12 18.38
N LYS A 387 -16.22 2.34 17.81
CA LYS A 387 -17.12 3.42 18.28
C LYS A 387 -18.59 3.07 18.16
N ARG A 388 -18.99 2.39 17.08
CA ARG A 388 -20.39 1.98 16.86
C ARG A 388 -20.81 0.92 17.86
N LEU A 389 -19.93 -0.05 18.10
CA LEU A 389 -20.12 -1.10 19.09
C LEU A 389 -20.18 -0.52 20.52
N ALA A 390 -19.44 0.56 20.81
CA ALA A 390 -19.49 1.26 22.09
C ALA A 390 -20.77 2.05 22.34
N ASN A 391 -21.35 2.64 21.29
CA ASN A 391 -22.61 3.40 21.37
C ASN A 391 -23.86 2.51 21.30
N GLY A 392 -23.71 1.26 20.87
CA GLY A 392 -24.79 0.28 20.81
C GLY A 392 -25.23 -0.14 22.22
N VAL A 393 -26.42 0.29 22.64
CA VAL A 393 -27.09 -0.21 23.85
C VAL A 393 -27.46 -1.68 23.64
N LEU A 394 -26.52 -2.62 23.79
CA LEU A 394 -26.82 -4.04 23.82
C LEU A 394 -26.11 -4.78 24.97
N PHE A 395 -26.89 -4.88 26.05
CA PHE A 395 -27.08 -5.97 27.01
C PHE A 395 -25.89 -6.61 27.76
N THR A 396 -25.80 -6.20 29.02
CA THR A 396 -25.17 -6.83 30.18
C THR A 396 -25.37 -8.35 30.30
N GLU A 397 -26.45 -8.88 29.71
CA GLU A 397 -26.82 -10.30 29.79
C GLU A 397 -25.94 -11.20 28.91
N CYS A 398 -25.50 -10.72 27.73
CA CYS A 398 -24.59 -11.47 26.85
C CYS A 398 -23.15 -11.49 27.39
N VAL A 399 -22.73 -10.44 28.11
CA VAL A 399 -21.38 -10.33 28.69
C VAL A 399 -21.09 -11.44 29.70
N SER A 400 -22.11 -11.93 30.40
CA SER A 400 -21.99 -13.01 31.38
C SER A 400 -21.57 -14.36 30.77
N GLN A 401 -21.73 -14.54 29.45
CA GLN A 401 -21.40 -15.77 28.73
C GLN A 401 -19.97 -15.78 28.17
N LEU A 402 -19.27 -14.64 28.24
CA LEU A 402 -17.91 -14.48 27.72
C LEU A 402 -16.87 -14.94 28.74
N ASN A 403 -15.70 -15.37 28.25
CA ASN A 403 -14.56 -15.68 29.12
C ASN A 403 -13.91 -14.40 29.68
N ALA A 404 -13.04 -14.53 30.70
CA ALA A 404 -12.45 -13.36 31.37
C ALA A 404 -11.62 -12.45 30.44
N ALA A 405 -10.95 -13.02 29.44
CA ALA A 405 -10.17 -12.24 28.47
C ALA A 405 -11.10 -11.46 27.51
N GLN A 406 -12.14 -12.11 27.02
CA GLN A 406 -13.18 -11.50 26.18
C GLN A 406 -13.95 -10.39 26.93
N GLN A 407 -14.31 -10.63 28.21
CA GLN A 407 -14.96 -9.61 29.05
C GLN A 407 -14.06 -8.38 29.22
N LYS A 408 -12.76 -8.59 29.45
CA LYS A 408 -11.79 -7.50 29.58
C LYS A 408 -11.62 -6.75 28.26
N ALA A 409 -11.41 -7.45 27.15
CA ALA A 409 -11.25 -6.82 25.83
C ALA A 409 -12.49 -5.99 25.43
N LEU A 410 -13.68 -6.51 25.71
CA LEU A 410 -14.92 -5.77 25.51
C LEU A 410 -14.99 -4.54 26.42
N GLN A 411 -14.63 -4.64 27.70
CA GLN A 411 -14.55 -3.47 28.60
C GLN A 411 -13.54 -2.43 28.11
N ASP A 412 -12.37 -2.85 27.64
CA ASP A 412 -11.32 -1.95 27.11
C ASP A 412 -11.82 -1.22 25.85
N LEU A 413 -12.54 -1.92 24.96
CA LEU A 413 -13.21 -1.32 23.80
C LEU A 413 -14.28 -0.30 24.18
N LEU A 414 -15.03 -0.55 25.26
CA LEU A 414 -16.17 0.28 25.70
C LEU A 414 -15.77 1.46 26.61
N SER A 415 -14.67 1.36 27.36
CA SER A 415 -14.36 2.25 28.50
C SER A 415 -13.72 3.59 28.15
N THR A 416 -13.50 3.89 26.86
CA THR A 416 -12.88 5.15 26.40
C THR A 416 -13.78 5.99 25.49
N ALA A 417 -15.10 5.70 25.45
CA ALA A 417 -16.11 6.49 24.74
C ALA A 417 -16.61 7.72 25.52
#